data_AF-A0A7Z2ZQH9-F1
#
_entry.id   AF-A0A7Z2ZQH9-F1
#
_cell.length_a   1.000
_cell.length_b   1.000
_cell.length_c   1.000
_cell.angle_alpha   90.00
_cell.angle_beta   90.00
_cell.angle_gamma   90.00
#
_symmetry.space_group_name_H-M   'P 1'
#
loop_
_entity.id
_entity.type
_entity.pdbx_description
1 polymer ?
#
loop_
_entity_poly.entity_id
_entity_poly.type
_entity_poly.pdbx_seq_one_letter_code
_entity_poly.pdbx_strand_id
1 'polypeptide(L)' 'MSQIHIQQKGEGFSIILLKQTTGIRQEFGYCTGYCESVVFALEKAKQLHIPEQNILYQGRKIGFFAYRDPL' A
#
# COMPACT_ATOMS: atom_id res chain seq x y z
N MET A 1 0.84 14.09 5.79
CA MET A 1 1.20 13.28 4.61
C MET A 1 0.29 12.05 4.56
N SER A 2 -0.15 11.62 3.38
CA SER A 2 -0.98 10.40 3.24
C SER A 2 -0.10 9.17 2.99
N GLN A 3 -0.41 8.06 3.63
CA GLN A 3 0.32 6.79 3.49
C GLN A 3 -0.67 5.64 3.27
N ILE A 4 -0.26 4.63 2.51
CA ILE A 4 -1.01 3.38 2.39
C ILE A 4 -0.27 2.30 3.17
N HIS A 5 -0.97 1.61 4.04
CA HIS A 5 -0.43 0.57 4.91
C HIS A 5 -1.06 -0.75 4.50
N ILE A 6 -0.21 -1.71 4.14
CA ILE A 6 -0.59 -3.11 3.97
C ILE A 6 -0.33 -3.80 5.31
N GLN A 7 -1.40 -4.28 5.94
CA GLN A 7 -1.35 -4.93 7.26
C GLN A 7 -1.83 -6.36 7.13
N GLN A 8 -1.02 -7.30 7.63
CA GLN A 8 -1.45 -8.69 7.72
C GLN A 8 -2.52 -8.82 8.82
N LYS A 9 -3.66 -9.40 8.48
CA LYS A 9 -4.76 -9.73 9.40
C LYS A 9 -5.21 -11.16 9.14
N GLY A 10 -4.94 -12.06 10.08
CA GLY A 10 -5.21 -13.48 9.90
C GLY A 10 -4.44 -14.05 8.70
N GLU A 11 -5.17 -14.69 7.79
CA GLU A 11 -4.61 -15.34 6.60
C GLU A 11 -4.42 -14.40 5.38
N GLY A 12 -4.69 -13.10 5.53
CA GLY A 12 -4.57 -12.15 4.42
C GLY A 12 -4.14 -10.75 4.84
N PHE A 13 -4.42 -9.78 3.97
CA PHE A 13 -3.81 -8.45 3.99
C PHE A 13 -4.87 -7.37 3.81
N SER A 14 -5.04 -6.51 4.81
CA SER A 14 -5.84 -5.29 4.72
C SER A 14 -5.02 -4.14 4.15
N ILE A 15 -5.61 -3.37 3.24
CA ILE A 15 -5.02 -2.15 2.65
C ILE A 15 -5.69 -0.94 3.29
N ILE A 16 -4.91 -0.10 3.96
CA ILE A 16 -5.41 0.98 4.80
C ILE A 16 -4.77 2.31 4.38
N LEU A 17 -5.58 3.33 4.10
CA LEU A 17 -5.13 4.71 4.03
C LEU A 17 -4.98 5.30 5.44
N LEU A 18 -3.84 5.92 5.70
CA LEU A 18 -3.62 6.78 6.84
C LEU A 18 -3.38 8.22 6.36
N LYS A 19 -4.31 9.12 6.65
CA LYS A 19 -4.14 10.56 6.41
C LYS A 19 -3.59 11.21 7.67
N GLN A 20 -2.27 11.39 7.78
CA GLN A 20 -1.65 11.91 9.00
C GLN A 20 -2.09 13.33 9.36
N THR A 21 -2.48 14.14 8.37
CA THR A 21 -2.94 15.52 8.59
C THR A 21 -4.29 15.59 9.29
N THR A 22 -5.15 14.59 9.11
CA THR A 22 -6.51 14.57 9.68
C THR A 22 -6.72 13.45 10.69
N GLY A 23 -5.74 12.57 10.88
CA GLY A 23 -5.87 11.35 11.70
C GLY A 23 -6.82 10.30 11.12
N ILE A 24 -7.33 10.50 9.90
CA ILE A 24 -8.30 9.58 9.30
C ILE A 24 -7.61 8.29 8.89
N ARG A 25 -8.17 7.17 9.35
CA ARG A 25 -7.83 5.82 8.92
C ARG A 25 -9.00 5.24 8.13
N GLN A 26 -8.75 4.85 6.88
CA GLN A 26 -9.77 4.27 5.99
C GLN A 26 -9.27 2.94 5.43
N GLU A 27 -10.03 1.88 5.60
CA GLU A 27 -9.74 0.58 4.97
C GLU A 27 -10.31 0.56 3.55
N PHE A 28 -9.48 0.21 2.56
CA PHE A 28 -9.87 0.15 1.15
C PHE A 28 -10.29 -1.25 0.70
N GLY A 29 -9.81 -2.28 1.39
CA GLY A 29 -10.07 -3.66 1.01
C GLY A 29 -9.17 -4.64 1.72
N TYR A 30 -9.42 -5.90 1.42
CA TYR A 30 -8.71 -7.07 1.93
C TYR A 30 -8.37 -7.99 0.76
N CYS A 31 -7.13 -8.47 0.72
CA CYS A 31 -6.62 -9.42 -0.26
C CYS A 31 -6.11 -10.67 0.47
N THR A 32 -6.22 -11.85 -0.14
CA THR A 32 -5.65 -13.08 0.43
C THR A 32 -4.18 -13.23 0.06
N GLY A 33 -3.77 -12.72 -1.11
CA GLY A 33 -2.38 -12.76 -1.57
C GLY A 33 -1.57 -11.52 -1.20
N TYR A 34 -0.30 -11.70 -0.82
CA TYR A 34 0.62 -10.58 -0.60
C TYR A 34 0.81 -9.75 -1.87
N CYS A 35 1.16 -10.39 -3.00
CA CYS A 35 1.38 -9.69 -4.26
C CYS A 35 0.13 -8.95 -4.73
N GLU A 36 -1.05 -9.55 -4.56
CA GLU A 36 -2.35 -8.92 -4.85
C GLU A 36 -2.54 -7.66 -4.01
N SER A 37 -2.29 -7.73 -2.70
CA SER A 37 -2.40 -6.58 -1.80
C SER A 37 -1.45 -5.43 -2.17
N VAL A 38 -0.26 -5.76 -2.68
CA VAL A 38 0.73 -4.80 -3.15
C VAL A 38 0.27 -4.11 -4.43
N VAL A 39 -0.22 -4.88 -5.41
CA VAL A 39 -0.77 -4.34 -6.66
C VAL A 39 -1.97 -3.44 -6.36
N PHE A 40 -2.89 -3.89 -5.50
CA PHE A 40 -4.04 -3.10 -5.08
C PHE A 40 -3.61 -1.79 -4.40
N ALA A 41 -2.63 -1.84 -3.50
CA ALA A 41 -2.10 -0.66 -2.83
C ALA A 41 -1.45 0.32 -3.83
N LEU A 42 -0.72 -0.17 -4.83
CA LEU A 42 -0.13 0.64 -5.90
C LEU A 42 -1.21 1.32 -6.76
N GLU A 43 -2.25 0.60 -7.16
CA GLU A 43 -3.37 1.16 -7.92
C GLU A 43 -4.10 2.25 -7.13
N LYS A 44 -4.37 2.02 -5.84
CA LYS A 44 -4.96 3.03 -4.97
C LYS A 44 -4.04 4.22 -4.75
N ALA A 45 -2.74 4.00 -4.63
CA ALA A 45 -1.76 5.09 -4.52
C ALA A 45 -1.79 5.98 -5.77
N LYS A 46 -1.83 5.39 -6.97
CA LYS A 46 -1.95 6.11 -8.25
C LYS A 46 -3.25 6.92 -8.31
N GLN A 47 -4.39 6.33 -7.95
CA GLN A 47 -5.70 7.02 -7.93
C GLN A 47 -5.72 8.23 -6.97
N LEU A 48 -4.96 8.16 -5.88
CA LEU A 48 -4.95 9.18 -4.83
C LEU A 48 -3.73 10.12 -4.90
N HIS A 49 -2.93 10.00 -5.97
CA HIS A 49 -1.66 10.74 -6.13
C HIS A 49 -0.71 10.60 -4.93
N ILE A 50 -0.67 9.41 -4.32
CA ILE A 50 0.24 9.08 -3.23
C ILE A 50 1.54 8.51 -3.81
N PRO A 51 2.71 9.07 -3.46
CA PRO A 51 4.00 8.50 -3.89
C PRO A 51 4.17 7.06 -3.43
N GLU A 52 4.72 6.19 -4.29
CA GLU A 52 4.94 4.77 -3.97
C GLU A 52 5.82 4.56 -2.73
N GLN A 53 6.76 5.48 -2.48
CA GLN A 53 7.59 5.52 -1.26
C GLN A 53 6.80 5.66 0.05
N ASN A 54 5.51 6.02 -0.02
CA ASN A 54 4.58 6.14 1.10
C ASN A 54 3.67 4.91 1.24
N ILE A 55 3.92 3.85 0.47
CA ILE A 55 3.29 2.54 0.65
C ILE A 55 4.18 1.73 1.59
N LEU A 56 3.59 1.25 2.68
CA LEU A 56 4.29 0.56 3.76
C LEU A 56 3.66 -0.82 3.97
N TYR A 57 4.48 -1.86 4.02
CA TYR A 57 4.07 -3.17 4.51
C TYR A 57 4.51 -3.33 5.96
N GLN A 58 3.56 -3.53 6.87
CA GLN A 58 3.82 -3.66 8.32
C GLN A 58 4.76 -2.55 8.86
N GLY A 59 4.57 -1.31 8.38
CA GLY A 59 5.37 -0.16 8.77
C GLY A 59 6.74 -0.04 8.09
N ARG A 60 7.11 -0.95 7.19
CA ARG A 60 8.36 -0.91 6.41
C ARG A 60 8.07 -0.51 4.97
N LYS A 61 8.95 0.31 4.38
CA LYS A 61 8.88 0.65 2.95
C LYS A 61 9.00 -0.62 2.12
N ILE A 62 8.12 -0.76 1.14
CA ILE A 62 8.20 -1.86 0.19
C ILE A 62 9.24 -1.48 -0.85
N GLY A 63 10.32 -2.25 -0.94
CA GLY A 63 11.32 -2.07 -1.99
C GLY A 63 10.76 -2.60 -3.30
N PHE A 64 10.19 -1.72 -4.12
CA PHE A 64 9.90 -2.08 -5.50
C PHE A 64 11.24 -2.15 -6.23
N PHE A 65 11.73 -3.37 -6.45
CA PHE A 65 12.68 -3.59 -7.54
C PHE A 65 11.88 -3.28 -8.79
N ALA A 66 12.01 -2.05 -9.29
CA ALA A 66 11.61 -1.75 -10.64
C ALA A 66 12.37 -2.75 -11.51
N TYR A 67 11.67 -3.73 -12.07
CA TYR A 67 12.11 -4.39 -13.28
C TYR A 67 12.18 -3.27 -14.32
N ARG A 68 13.32 -2.58 -14.35
CA ARG A 68 13.70 -1.75 -15.49
C ARG A 68 13.98 -2.77 -16.57
N ASP A 69 13.10 -2.84 -17.56
CA ASP A 69 13.43 -3.42 -18.85
C ASP A 69 14.83 -2.91 -19.25
N PRO A 70 15.83 -3.79 -19.40
CA PRO A 70 17.04 -3.42 -20.10
C PRO A 70 16.65 -3.31 -21.58
N LEU A 71 16.35 -2.08 -22.02
CA LEU A 71 16.35 -1.72 -23.44
C LEU A 71 17.74 -1.94 -24.05
#